data_AF-A0A969NB20-F1
#
_entry.id   AF-A0A969NB20-F1
#
_cell.length_a   1.000
_cell.length_b   1.000
_cell.length_c   1.000
_cell.angle_alpha   90.00
_cell.angle_beta   90.00
_cell.angle_gamma   90.00
#
_symmetry.space_group_name_H-M   'P 1'
#
loop_
_entity.id
_entity.type
_entity.pdbx_description
1 polymer ?
#
loop_
_entity_poly.entity_id
_entity_poly.type
_entity_poly.pdbx_seq_one_letter_code
_entity_poly.pdbx_strand_id
1 'polypeptide(L)' 'ESQSHIVPYIIGGNKEAIAASGLLKQNGFNVLPIRYPTVPQNTARLRFSLNADLVFDELLKVKDILEEYEQALAK' A
#
# COMPACT_ATOMS: atom_id res chain seq x y z
N GLU A 1 6.84 -14.78 4.83
CA GLU A 1 5.55 -15.51 4.98
C GLU A 1 4.63 -14.74 5.92
N SER A 2 3.46 -14.29 5.46
CA SER A 2 2.41 -13.73 6.33
C SER A 2 1.51 -14.86 6.83
N GLN A 3 1.22 -14.92 8.13
CA GLN A 3 0.29 -15.91 8.71
C GLN A 3 -1.17 -15.46 8.67
N SER A 4 -1.49 -14.39 7.92
CA SER A 4 -2.80 -13.74 7.91
C SER A 4 -3.17 -13.21 6.52
N HIS A 5 -4.48 -13.02 6.30
CA HIS A 5 -5.08 -12.36 5.14
C HIS A 5 -4.85 -10.83 5.13
N ILE A 6 -4.28 -10.28 6.21
CA ILE A 6 -3.82 -8.90 6.26
C ILE A 6 -2.35 -8.86 5.85
N VAL A 7 -2.06 -8.21 4.72
CA VAL A 7 -0.70 -8.08 4.17
C VAL A 7 -0.24 -6.63 4.31
N PRO A 8 0.79 -6.34 5.13
CA PRO A 8 1.34 -4.99 5.25
C PRO A 8 2.34 -4.71 4.12
N TYR A 9 2.23 -3.52 3.51
CA TYR A 9 3.25 -2.98 2.61
C TYR A 9 3.95 -1.79 3.27
N ILE A 10 5.20 -1.97 3.67
CA ILE A 10 5.94 -0.94 4.43
C ILE A 10 6.45 0.12 3.46
N ILE A 11 6.03 1.37 3.68
CA ILE A 11 6.49 2.54 2.90
C ILE A 11 7.49 3.36 3.70
N GLY A 12 7.35 3.39 5.03
CA GLY A 12 8.24 4.10 5.94
C GLY A 12 7.62 5.39 6.46
N GLY A 13 7.59 6.44 5.64
CA GLY A 13 7.16 7.78 6.06
C GLY A 13 5.66 8.05 5.97
N ASN A 14 5.18 8.99 6.79
CA ASN A 14 3.76 9.33 6.86
C ASN A 14 3.24 9.96 5.57
N LYS A 15 4.04 10.84 4.93
CA LYS A 15 3.60 11.58 3.73
C LYS A 15 3.52 10.65 2.53
N GLU A 16 4.51 9.79 2.41
CA GLU A 16 4.68 8.78 1.38
C GLU A 16 3.53 7.75 1.46
N ALA A 17 3.18 7.30 2.67
CA ALA A 17 2.05 6.41 2.86
C ALA A 17 0.71 7.04 2.44
N ILE A 18 0.50 8.32 2.75
CA ILE A 18 -0.70 9.06 2.32
C ILE A 18 -0.71 9.24 0.80
N ALA A 19 0.43 9.60 0.21
CA ALA A 19 0.55 9.80 -1.23
C ALA A 19 0.29 8.51 -2.02
N ALA A 20 0.93 7.40 -1.63
CA ALA A 20 0.71 6.09 -2.25
C ALA A 20 -0.73 5.62 -2.11
N SER A 21 -1.35 5.79 -0.93
CA SER A 21 -2.78 5.51 -0.73
C SER A 21 -3.66 6.36 -1.65
N GLY A 22 -3.34 7.66 -1.80
CA GLY A 22 -4.03 8.57 -2.71
C GLY A 22 -3.92 8.15 -4.17
N LEU A 23 -2.74 7.72 -4.61
CA LEU A 23 -2.48 7.22 -5.96
C LEU A 23 -3.30 5.95 -6.25
N LEU A 24 -3.26 4.98 -5.33
CA LEU A 24 -4.07 3.76 -5.44
C LEU A 24 -5.56 4.08 -5.50
N LYS A 25 -6.03 5.03 -4.67
CA LYS A 25 -7.43 5.47 -4.65
C LYS A 25 -7.84 6.11 -5.98
N GLN A 26 -6.99 6.90 -6.61
CA GLN A 26 -7.24 7.49 -7.94
C GLN A 26 -7.37 6.42 -9.03
N ASN A 27 -6.71 5.27 -8.85
CA ASN A 27 -6.78 4.11 -9.74
C ASN A 27 -7.89 3.10 -9.35
N GLY A 28 -8.78 3.47 -8.41
CA GLY A 28 -9.92 2.64 -8.01
C GLY A 28 -9.66 1.70 -6.83
N PHE A 29 -8.46 1.72 -6.23
CA PHE A 29 -8.09 0.84 -5.12
C PHE A 29 -8.10 1.59 -3.78
N ASN A 30 -9.05 1.22 -2.90
CA ASN A 30 -9.13 1.82 -1.57
C ASN A 30 -8.24 1.10 -0.56
N VAL A 31 -6.99 1.56 -0.41
CA VAL A 31 -6.01 0.97 0.52
C VAL A 31 -5.66 1.96 1.62
N LEU A 32 -5.86 1.55 2.87
CA LEU A 32 -5.70 2.44 4.02
C LEU A 32 -4.24 2.57 4.46
N PRO A 33 -3.72 3.80 4.62
CA PRO A 33 -2.40 4.03 5.21
C PRO A 33 -2.49 4.01 6.74
N ILE A 34 -1.66 3.19 7.36
CA ILE A 34 -1.43 3.17 8.80
C ILE A 34 -0.11 3.87 9.07
N ARG A 35 -0.15 4.89 9.94
CA ARG A 35 0.93 5.85 10.15
C ARG A 35 1.09 6.19 11.62
N TYR A 36 2.18 6.89 11.97
CA TYR A 36 2.36 7.38 13.35
C TYR A 36 1.17 8.28 13.75
N PRO A 37 0.63 8.18 14.99
CA PRO A 37 1.15 7.45 16.15
C PRO A 37 0.72 5.98 16.29
N THR A 38 -0.07 5.44 15.36
CA THR A 38 -0.60 4.07 15.44
C THR A 38 0.47 2.99 15.19
N VAL A 39 1.48 3.30 14.38
CA VAL A 39 2.68 2.47 14.18
C VAL A 39 3.93 3.28 14.51
N PRO A 40 5.06 2.62 14.86
CA PRO A 40 6.33 3.31 15.09
C PRO A 40 6.73 4.22 13.93
N GLN A 41 7.46 5.29 14.23
CA GLN A 41 8.01 6.19 13.21
C GLN A 41 8.82 5.40 12.18
N ASN A 42 8.82 5.87 10.94
CA ASN A 42 9.50 5.24 9.80
C ASN A 42 9.02 3.82 9.49
N THR A 43 7.86 3.41 10.00
CA THR A 43 7.22 2.12 9.68
C THR A 43 5.77 2.27 9.21
N ALA A 44 5.42 3.45 8.68
CA ALA A 44 4.15 3.68 8.03
C ALA A 44 3.96 2.68 6.88
N ARG A 45 2.74 2.19 6.72
CA ARG A 45 2.45 1.05 5.85
C ARG A 45 1.05 1.13 5.27
N LEU A 46 0.88 0.56 4.09
CA LEU A 46 -0.45 0.28 3.56
C LEU A 46 -0.93 -1.06 4.10
N ARG A 47 -2.20 -1.15 4.49
CA ARG A 47 -2.81 -2.40 4.94
C ARG A 47 -3.68 -2.97 3.83
N PHE A 48 -3.21 -4.04 3.20
CA PHE A 48 -4.03 -4.84 2.28
C PHE A 48 -4.79 -5.90 3.06
N SER A 49 -6.09 -6.01 2.80
CA SER A 49 -6.96 -7.02 3.40
C SER A 49 -7.48 -7.90 2.26
N LEU A 50 -6.89 -9.08 2.13
CA LEU A 50 -7.24 -10.01 1.08
C LEU A 50 -8.55 -10.73 1.43
N ASN A 51 -9.40 -10.95 0.43
CA ASN A 51 -10.62 -11.75 0.54
C ASN A 51 -10.79 -12.62 -0.72
N ALA A 52 -11.75 -13.53 -0.70
CA ALA A 52 -11.96 -14.49 -1.79
C ALA A 52 -12.56 -13.87 -3.07
N ASP A 53 -13.09 -12.65 -3.01
CA ASP A 53 -13.70 -11.96 -4.15
C ASP A 53 -12.67 -11.19 -4.97
N LEU A 54 -11.43 -11.04 -4.48
CA LEU A 54 -10.37 -10.35 -5.19
C LEU A 54 -9.88 -11.16 -6.40
N VAL A 55 -9.77 -10.49 -7.54
CA VAL A 55 -9.24 -11.09 -8.76
C VAL A 55 -7.74 -10.86 -8.86
N PHE A 56 -6.99 -11.87 -9.30
CA PHE A 56 -5.53 -11.80 -9.38
C PHE A 56 -5.03 -10.62 -10.25
N ASP A 57 -5.73 -10.32 -11.34
CA ASP A 57 -5.40 -9.18 -12.22
C ASP A 57 -5.51 -7.82 -11.51
N GLU A 58 -6.37 -7.69 -10.51
CA GLU A 58 -6.45 -6.46 -9.69
C GLU A 58 -5.21 -6.30 -8.82
N LEU A 59 -4.67 -7.41 -8.29
CA LEU A 59 -3.43 -7.40 -7.52
C LEU A 59 -2.23 -7.02 -8.38
N LEU A 60 -2.21 -7.47 -9.64
CA LEU A 60 -1.17 -7.09 -10.60
C LEU A 60 -1.20 -5.58 -10.88
N LYS A 61 -2.39 -5.00 -11.11
CA LYS A 61 -2.52 -3.54 -11.28
C LYS A 61 -2.02 -2.75 -10.07
N VAL A 62 -2.37 -3.20 -8.86
CA VAL A 62 -1.89 -2.57 -7.62
C VAL A 62 -0.36 -2.63 -7.54
N LYS A 63 0.24 -3.78 -7.87
CA LYS A 63 1.69 -3.95 -7.91
C LYS A 63 2.34 -2.96 -8.88
N ASP A 64 1.84 -2.88 -10.11
CA ASP A 64 2.40 -2.02 -11.15
C ASP A 64 2.36 -0.53 -10.73
N ILE A 65 1.23 -0.07 -10.16
CA ILE A 65 1.09 1.29 -9.62
C ILE A 65 2.12 1.59 -8.52
N LEU A 66 2.37 0.62 -7.63
CA LEU A 66 3.34 0.79 -6.54
C LEU A 66 4.78 0.81 -7.06
N GLU A 67 5.13 -0.04 -8.04
CA GLU A 67 6.45 -0.03 -8.68
C GLU A 67 6.71 1.29 -9.41
N GLU A 68 5.73 1.82 -10.14
CA GLU A 68 5.82 3.14 -10.78
C GLU A 68 6.04 4.26 -9.76
N TYR A 69 5.31 4.22 -8.63
CA TYR A 69 5.46 5.18 -7.55
C TYR A 69 6.87 5.16 -6.94
N GLU A 70 7.42 3.97 -6.68
CA GLU A 70 8.77 3.83 -6.14
C GLU A 70 9.84 4.31 -7.13
N GLN A 71 9.68 4.00 -8.41
CA GLN A 71 10.58 4.49 -9.46
C GLN A 71 10.54 6.02 -9.58
N ALA A 72 9.37 6.64 -9.39
CA ALA A 72 9.24 8.09 -9.41
C ALA A 72 9.92 8.76 -8.21
N LEU A 73 9.97 8.09 -7.05
CA LEU A 73 10.69 8.58 -5.86
C LEU A 73 12.21 8.41 -5.94
N ALA A 74 12.68 7.44 -6.73
CA ALA A 74 14.10 7.16 -6.91
C ALA A 74 14.81 8.08 -7.92
N LYS A 75 14.05 8.92 -8.64
CA LYS A 75 14.56 9.94 -9.56
C LYS A 75 14.64 11.31 -8.87
#